data_AF-A0A7V9GDK3-F1
#
_entry.id   AF-A0A7V9GDK3-F1
#
_cell.length_a   1.000
_cell.length_b   1.000
_cell.length_c   1.000
_cell.angle_alpha   90.00
_cell.angle_beta   90.00
_cell.angle_gamma   90.00
#
_symmetry.space_group_name_H-M   'P 1'
#
loop_
_entity.id
_entity.type
_entity.pdbx_description
1 polymer ?
#
loop_
_entity_poly.entity_id
_entity_poly.type
_entity_poly.pdbx_seq_one_letter_code
_entity_poly.pdbx_strand_id
1 'polypeptide(L)' 'MLIEEIKEGLTFDDVLLVPAFSDILPSETDVSTQFSRNIRLNIPL' A
#
# COMPACT_ATOMS: atom_id res chain seq x y z
N MET A 1 32.79 -17.27 -4.72
CA MET A 1 31.94 -16.23 -4.10
C MET A 1 30.68 -16.20 -4.93
N LEU A 2 29.57 -16.77 -4.44
CA LEU A 2 28.28 -16.66 -5.11
C LEU A 2 27.73 -15.29 -4.74
N ILE A 3 27.61 -14.41 -5.72
CA ILE A 3 26.85 -13.18 -5.58
C ILE A 3 25.40 -13.67 -5.55
N GLU A 4 24.68 -13.43 -4.44
CA GLU A 4 23.23 -13.64 -4.45
C GLU A 4 22.64 -12.80 -5.57
N GLU A 5 21.82 -13.43 -6.40
CA GLU A 5 21.18 -12.80 -7.55
C GLU A 5 20.31 -11.63 -7.04
N ILE A 6 20.55 -10.43 -7.56
CA ILE A 6 19.76 -9.24 -7.19
C ILE A 6 18.33 -9.46 -7.69
N LYS A 7 17.36 -9.35 -6.78
CA LYS A 7 15.94 -9.48 -7.14
C LYS A 7 15.50 -8.33 -8.04
N GLU A 8 14.65 -8.65 -9.00
CA GLU A 8 13.95 -7.67 -9.82
C GLU A 8 13.12 -6.73 -8.93
N GLY A 9 13.15 -5.43 -9.26
CA GLY A 9 12.34 -4.40 -8.62
C GLY A 9 11.24 -3.94 -9.57
N LEU A 10 9.99 -3.90 -9.08
CA LEU A 10 8.83 -3.46 -9.84
C LEU A 10 8.49 -2.02 -9.50
N THR A 11 8.02 -1.26 -10.49
CA THR A 11 7.47 0.10 -10.37
C THR A 11 5.94 0.05 -10.29
N PHE A 12 5.30 1.22 -10.22
CA PHE A 12 3.83 1.30 -10.24
C PHE A 12 3.22 0.83 -11.56
N ASP A 13 3.89 1.05 -12.69
CA ASP A 13 3.34 0.72 -14.02
C ASP A 13 3.46 -0.78 -14.36
N ASP A 14 4.26 -1.52 -13.58
CA ASP A 14 4.48 -2.96 -13.80
C ASP A 14 3.39 -3.82 -13.13
N VAL A 15 2.53 -3.23 -12.29
CA VAL A 15 1.59 -3.98 -11.44
C VAL A 15 0.18 -3.38 -11.42
N LEU A 16 -0.81 -4.25 -11.18
CA LEU A 16 -2.19 -3.87 -10.93
C LEU A 16 -2.69 -4.59 -9.67
N LEU A 17 -3.60 -3.93 -8.95
CA LEU A 17 -4.35 -4.59 -7.87
C LEU A 17 -5.39 -5.53 -8.47
N VAL A 18 -5.47 -6.74 -7.95
CA VAL A 18 -6.50 -7.71 -8.34
C VAL A 18 -7.79 -7.40 -7.57
N PRO A 19 -8.95 -7.27 -8.23
CA PRO A 19 -10.22 -7.09 -7.54
C PRO A 19 -10.55 -8.24 -6.59
N ALA A 20 -11.16 -7.93 -5.47
CA ALA A 20 -11.65 -8.89 -4.49
C ALA A 20 -13.06 -8.52 -4.03
N PHE A 21 -13.77 -9.50 -3.48
CA PHE A 21 -15.06 -9.27 -2.84
C PHE A 21 -14.94 -8.28 -1.67
N SER A 22 -15.91 -7.36 -1.55
CA SER A 22 -15.99 -6.39 -0.46
C SER A 22 -17.45 -6.19 -0.04
N ASP A 23 -17.69 -6.18 1.27
CA ASP A 23 -18.95 -5.79 1.88
C ASP A 23 -18.97 -4.30 2.30
N ILE A 24 -17.88 -3.56 2.08
CA ILE A 24 -17.70 -2.16 2.48
C ILE A 24 -17.80 -1.25 1.27
N LEU A 25 -18.59 -0.16 1.37
CA LEU A 25 -18.66 0.87 0.33
C LEU A 25 -17.45 1.81 0.41
N PRO A 26 -16.97 2.39 -0.72
CA PRO A 26 -15.85 3.31 -0.71
C PRO A 26 -16.03 4.51 0.26
N SER A 27 -17.25 5.03 0.36
CA SER A 27 -17.59 6.14 1.27
C SER A 27 -17.50 5.77 2.76
N GLU A 28 -17.47 4.48 3.09
CA GLU A 28 -17.42 3.97 4.46
C GLU A 28 -16.00 3.54 4.89
N THR A 29 -15.01 3.71 4.00
CA THR A 29 -13.63 3.29 4.27
C THR A 29 -12.94 4.29 5.20
N ASP A 30 -12.32 3.81 6.28
CA ASP A 30 -11.45 4.63 7.14
C ASP A 30 -10.07 4.78 6.48
N VAL A 31 -9.74 6.00 6.06
CA VAL A 31 -8.46 6.37 5.43
C VAL A 31 -7.49 7.03 6.42
N SER A 32 -7.81 7.09 7.71
CA SER A 32 -6.90 7.63 8.72
C SER A 32 -5.65 6.77 8.85
N THR A 33 -4.50 7.41 9.06
CA THR A 33 -3.19 6.72 9.13
C THR A 33 -2.26 7.33 10.17
N GLN A 34 -1.21 6.59 10.54
CA GLN A 34 -0.17 7.04 11.46
C GLN A 34 1.04 7.53 10.68
N PHE A 35 1.39 8.81 10.79
CA PHE A 35 2.56 9.38 10.12
C PHE A 35 3.86 9.15 10.91
N SER A 36 3.81 9.37 12.22
CA SER A 36 4.93 9.14 13.15
C SER A 36 4.40 8.66 14.49
N ARG A 37 5.24 8.28 15.46
CA ARG A 37 4.80 7.75 16.78
C ARG A 37 3.68 8.56 17.45
N ASN A 38 3.69 9.89 17.26
CA ASN A 38 2.79 10.81 17.96
C ASN A 38 1.90 11.64 17.01
N ILE A 39 1.89 11.37 15.70
CA ILE A 39 1.13 12.15 14.72
C ILE A 39 0.21 11.21 13.93
N ARG A 40 -1.11 11.42 14.09
CA ARG A 40 -2.16 10.75 13.32
C ARG A 40 -2.74 11.71 12.28
N LEU A 41 -3.00 11.20 11.08
CA LEU A 41 -3.60 11.94 9.96
C LEU A 41 -5.00 11.41 9.68
N ASN A 42 -5.90 12.31 9.26
CA ASN A 42 -7.24 11.91 8.83
C ASN A 42 -7.24 11.29 7.42
N ILE A 43 -6.24 11.62 6.59
CA ILE A 43 -6.03 11.09 5.23
C ILE A 43 -4.52 10.89 4.98
N PRO A 44 -4.09 9.94 4.11
CA PRO A 44 -2.68 9.65 3.85
C PRO A 44 -2.12 10.52 2.71
N LEU A 45 -2.08 11.85 2.91
CA LEU A 45 -1.55 12.84 1.95
C LEU A 45 -0.50 13.75 2.61
#